data_AF-A0A3B3BXT5-F1
#
_entry.id   AF-A0A3B3BXT5-F1
#
_cell.length_a   1.000
_cell.length_b   1.000
_cell.length_c   1.000
_cell.angle_alpha   90.00
_cell.angle_beta   90.00
_cell.angle_gamma   90.00
#
_symmetry.space_group_name_H-M   'P 1'
#
loop_
_entity.id
_entity.type
_entity.pdbx_description
1 polymer ?
#
loop_
_entity_poly.entity_id
_entity_poly.type
_entity_poly.pdbx_seq_one_letter_code
_entity_poly.pdbx_strand_id
1 'polypeptide(L)'
;MVTEAELKKRQTEEPKLLAENPDVLFHAGKEEMLKLCSQLETVLSCCEAKRDKLRETKELEQKWLEEKVQVLKAVKTHVEQLQKEKENVSALSMLQDIKEKIQKMKAYQETLMECLGDILEKHIPLPQVEPEPSRRKKKALMNKALQSPHDPYVIVDNTFWPPYVEMLLRYGIAVRHQENNFKIRLGAFF
;
A
#
# COMPACT_ATOMS: atom_id res chain seq x y z
N MET A 1 31.63 -32.37 -63.94
CA MET A 1 30.76 -33.56 -63.75
C MET A 1 31.54 -34.77 -64.21
N VAL A 2 31.92 -35.67 -63.31
CA VAL A 2 32.51 -36.98 -63.67
C VAL A 2 31.39 -37.84 -64.23
N THR A 3 31.61 -38.46 -65.39
CA THR A 3 30.57 -39.22 -66.09
C THR A 3 30.25 -40.53 -65.37
N GLU A 4 29.00 -41.00 -65.45
CA GLU A 4 28.52 -42.21 -64.78
C GLU A 4 29.31 -43.48 -65.17
N ALA A 5 29.89 -43.47 -66.38
CA ALA A 5 30.81 -44.50 -66.87
C ALA A 5 32.19 -44.47 -66.17
N GLU A 6 32.75 -43.28 -65.89
CA GLU A 6 34.00 -43.14 -65.14
C GLU A 6 33.82 -43.57 -63.67
N LEU A 7 32.65 -43.32 -63.08
CA LEU A 7 32.33 -43.74 -61.72
C LEU A 7 32.23 -45.28 -61.61
N LYS A 8 31.54 -45.93 -62.56
CA LYS A 8 31.48 -47.40 -62.66
C LYS A 8 32.86 -48.03 -62.88
N LYS A 9 33.72 -47.38 -63.67
CA LYS A 9 35.09 -47.83 -63.92
C LYS A 9 35.95 -47.77 -62.64
N ARG A 10 35.87 -46.68 -61.88
CA ARG A 10 36.61 -46.55 -60.61
C ARG A 10 36.10 -47.47 -59.49
N GLN A 11 34.86 -47.92 -59.55
CA GLN A 11 34.31 -48.90 -58.59
C GLN A 11 34.70 -50.35 -58.91
N THR A 12 35.10 -50.62 -60.15
CA THR A 12 35.58 -51.94 -60.61
C THR A 12 37.11 -52.06 -60.62
N GLU A 13 37.82 -50.94 -60.58
CA GLU A 13 39.27 -50.90 -60.35
C GLU A 13 39.59 -51.20 -58.88
N GLU A 14 40.48 -52.17 -58.63
CA GLU A 14 40.99 -52.42 -57.27
C GLU A 14 41.65 -51.14 -56.72
N PRO A 15 41.32 -50.74 -55.48
CA PRO A 15 41.92 -49.56 -54.89
C PRO A 15 43.44 -49.76 -54.84
N LYS A 16 44.21 -48.75 -55.28
CA LYS A 16 45.67 -48.75 -55.11
C LYS A 16 45.97 -49.04 -53.64
N LEU A 17 46.62 -50.18 -53.40
CA LEU A 17 47.04 -50.60 -52.07
C LEU A 17 47.91 -49.49 -51.44
N LEU A 18 47.89 -49.44 -50.10
CA LEU A 18 48.74 -48.55 -49.30
C LEU A 18 50.17 -48.54 -49.85
N ALA A 19 50.86 -47.40 -49.72
CA ALA A 19 52.24 -47.27 -50.17
C ALA A 19 53.08 -48.44 -49.65
N GLU A 20 53.59 -49.29 -50.54
CA GLU A 20 54.43 -50.45 -50.19
C GLU A 20 55.77 -50.01 -49.58
N ASN A 21 56.12 -48.73 -49.72
CA ASN A 21 57.32 -48.16 -49.14
C ASN A 21 57.14 -47.98 -47.61
N PRO A 22 57.90 -48.73 -46.79
CA PRO A 22 57.80 -48.66 -45.33
C PRO A 22 58.12 -47.27 -44.76
N ASP A 23 59.00 -46.50 -45.42
CA ASP A 23 59.37 -45.15 -44.97
C ASP A 23 58.20 -44.18 -45.11
N VAL A 24 57.43 -44.29 -46.21
CA VAL A 24 56.25 -43.43 -46.45
C VAL A 24 55.15 -43.72 -45.43
N LEU A 25 54.90 -45.01 -45.13
CA LEU A 25 53.93 -45.41 -44.10
C LEU A 25 54.36 -44.95 -42.71
N PHE A 26 55.65 -45.08 -42.38
CA PHE A 26 56.18 -44.62 -41.10
C PHE A 26 56.04 -43.11 -40.94
N HIS A 27 56.40 -42.33 -41.96
CA HIS A 27 56.26 -40.87 -41.95
C HIS A 27 54.80 -40.44 -41.82
N ALA A 28 53.88 -41.04 -42.59
CA ALA A 28 52.45 -40.74 -42.50
C ALA A 28 51.86 -41.09 -41.12
N GLY A 29 52.23 -42.25 -40.56
CA GLY A 29 51.80 -42.64 -39.21
C GLY A 29 52.33 -41.70 -38.13
N LYS A 30 53.60 -41.28 -38.24
CA LYS A 30 54.21 -40.31 -37.32
C LYS A 30 53.52 -38.94 -37.42
N GLU A 31 53.23 -38.47 -38.62
CA GLU A 31 52.54 -37.19 -38.85
C GLU A 31 51.13 -37.20 -38.26
N GLU A 32 50.33 -38.24 -38.54
CA GLU A 32 48.98 -38.35 -37.97
C GLU A 32 49.00 -38.48 -36.44
N MET A 33 50.00 -39.19 -35.87
CA MET A 33 50.14 -39.27 -34.42
C MET A 33 50.48 -37.91 -33.81
N LEU A 34 51.41 -37.15 -34.40
CA LEU A 34 51.75 -35.80 -33.94
C LEU A 34 50.56 -34.84 -34.05
N LYS A 35 49.82 -34.92 -35.14
CA LYS A 35 48.59 -34.13 -35.35
C LYS A 35 47.55 -34.47 -34.29
N LEU A 36 47.32 -35.75 -34.01
CA LEU A 36 46.39 -36.18 -32.96
C LEU A 36 46.83 -35.67 -31.58
N CYS A 37 48.12 -35.76 -31.24
CA CYS A 37 48.65 -35.21 -30.00
C CYS A 37 48.37 -33.70 -29.89
N SER A 38 48.65 -32.93 -30.94
CA SER A 38 48.38 -31.48 -30.93
C SER A 38 46.88 -31.17 -30.76
N GLN A 39 46.01 -31.94 -31.41
CA GLN A 39 44.56 -31.77 -31.28
C GLN A 39 44.09 -32.11 -29.86
N LEU A 40 44.57 -33.20 -29.28
CA LEU A 40 44.24 -33.58 -27.91
C LEU A 40 44.71 -32.53 -26.89
N GLU A 41 45.90 -31.95 -27.07
CA GLU A 41 46.38 -30.84 -26.23
C GLU A 41 45.47 -29.62 -26.32
N THR A 42 45.05 -29.23 -27.53
CA THR A 42 44.12 -28.09 -27.70
C THR A 42 42.76 -28.34 -27.05
N VAL A 43 42.22 -29.56 -27.19
CA VAL A 43 40.95 -29.94 -26.57
C VAL A 43 41.08 -29.99 -25.06
N LEU A 44 42.18 -30.53 -24.54
CA LEU A 44 42.46 -30.58 -23.11
C LEU A 44 42.52 -29.17 -22.52
N SER A 45 43.26 -28.25 -23.15
CA SER A 45 43.33 -26.85 -22.73
C SER A 45 41.95 -26.17 -22.72
N CYS A 46 41.12 -26.42 -23.73
CA CYS A 46 39.75 -25.91 -23.78
C CYS A 46 38.88 -26.47 -22.65
N CYS A 47 38.98 -27.77 -22.38
CA CYS A 47 38.28 -28.43 -21.29
C CYS A 47 38.70 -27.88 -19.92
N GLU A 48 40.00 -27.65 -19.70
CA GLU A 48 40.53 -27.06 -18.48
C GLU A 48 40.05 -25.64 -18.29
N ALA A 49 40.12 -24.79 -19.32
CA ALA A 49 39.63 -23.42 -19.26
C ALA A 49 38.13 -23.37 -18.94
N LYS A 50 37.32 -24.27 -19.55
CA LYS A 50 35.89 -24.37 -19.25
C LYS A 50 35.63 -24.83 -17.82
N ARG A 51 36.38 -25.81 -17.32
CA ARG A 51 36.28 -26.29 -15.94
C ARG A 51 36.60 -25.18 -14.95
N ASP A 52 37.68 -24.44 -15.18
CA ASP A 52 38.14 -23.40 -14.27
C ASP A 52 37.14 -22.24 -14.23
N LYS A 53 36.61 -21.82 -15.39
CA LYS A 53 35.52 -20.84 -15.47
C LYS A 53 34.27 -21.29 -14.70
N LEU A 54 33.86 -22.55 -14.85
CA LEU A 54 32.71 -23.09 -14.11
C LEU A 54 32.96 -23.12 -12.60
N ARG A 55 34.18 -23.42 -12.16
CA ARG A 55 34.56 -23.39 -10.75
C ARG A 55 34.45 -21.96 -10.18
N GLU A 56 34.97 -20.97 -10.89
CA GLU A 56 34.83 -19.55 -10.50
C GLU A 56 33.36 -19.12 -10.42
N THR A 57 32.56 -19.42 -11.45
CA THR A 57 31.13 -19.11 -11.44
C THR A 57 30.43 -19.76 -10.24
N LYS A 58 30.72 -21.02 -9.96
CA LYS A 58 30.15 -21.75 -8.81
C LYS A 58 30.50 -21.08 -7.48
N GLU A 59 31.74 -20.65 -7.30
CA GLU A 59 32.17 -19.96 -6.08
C GLU A 59 31.46 -18.62 -5.89
N LEU A 60 31.25 -17.87 -6.98
CA LEU A 60 30.48 -16.62 -6.95
C LEU A 60 29.01 -16.86 -6.63
N GLU A 61 28.39 -17.85 -7.26
CA GLU A 61 26.99 -18.22 -6.98
C GLU A 61 26.79 -18.68 -5.53
N GLN A 62 27.75 -19.41 -4.98
CA GLN A 62 27.71 -19.85 -3.59
C GLN A 62 27.74 -18.65 -2.62
N LYS A 63 28.64 -17.69 -2.84
CA LYS A 63 28.69 -16.46 -2.05
C LYS A 63 27.40 -15.65 -2.16
N TRP A 64 26.87 -15.51 -3.39
CA TRP A 64 25.60 -14.82 -3.63
C TRP A 64 24.44 -15.49 -2.90
N LEU A 65 24.39 -16.83 -2.87
CA LEU A 65 23.37 -17.57 -2.14
C LEU A 65 23.45 -17.29 -0.63
N GLU A 66 24.64 -17.28 -0.06
CA GLU A 66 24.87 -16.98 1.36
C GLU A 66 24.37 -15.57 1.72
N GLU A 67 24.68 -14.57 0.90
CA GLU A 67 24.18 -13.20 1.06
C GLU A 67 22.64 -13.15 0.98
N LYS A 68 22.04 -13.84 0.00
CA LYS A 68 20.57 -13.90 -0.15
C LYS A 68 19.89 -14.53 1.07
N VAL A 69 20.48 -15.58 1.63
CA VAL A 69 19.97 -16.22 2.86
C VAL A 69 20.05 -15.27 4.05
N GLN A 70 21.14 -14.50 4.18
CA GLN A 70 21.27 -13.49 5.24
C GLN A 70 20.22 -12.38 5.11
N VAL A 71 20.01 -11.85 3.90
CA VAL A 71 18.97 -10.84 3.63
C VAL A 71 17.58 -11.40 3.95
N LEU A 72 17.29 -12.63 3.51
CA LEU A 72 16.00 -13.28 3.80
C LEU A 72 15.76 -13.39 5.31
N LYS A 73 16.79 -13.79 6.07
CA LYS A 73 16.72 -13.89 7.53
C LYS A 73 16.44 -12.53 8.16
N ALA A 74 17.15 -11.48 7.73
CA ALA A 74 16.94 -10.11 8.23
C ALA A 74 15.52 -9.62 7.94
N VAL A 75 15.01 -9.83 6.73
CA VAL A 75 13.64 -9.48 6.34
C VAL A 75 12.62 -10.25 7.19
N LYS A 76 12.84 -11.56 7.39
CA LYS A 76 11.94 -12.38 8.21
C LYS A 76 11.87 -11.86 9.65
N THR A 77 13.01 -11.53 10.26
CA THR A 77 13.05 -10.92 11.59
C THR A 77 12.32 -9.59 11.64
N HIS A 78 12.47 -8.75 10.61
CA HIS A 78 11.77 -7.46 10.55
C HIS A 78 10.25 -7.63 10.42
N VAL A 79 9.79 -8.58 9.61
CA VAL A 79 8.36 -8.91 9.48
C VAL A 79 7.79 -9.42 10.80
N GLU A 80 8.51 -10.31 11.49
CA GLU A 80 8.09 -10.81 12.81
C GLU A 80 8.02 -9.67 13.85
N GLN A 81 8.96 -8.73 13.81
CA GLN A 81 8.92 -7.54 14.67
C GLN A 81 7.70 -6.66 14.36
N LEU A 82 7.45 -6.34 13.09
CA LEU A 82 6.30 -5.54 12.68
C LEU A 82 4.97 -6.20 13.05
N GLN A 83 4.90 -7.53 12.95
CA GLN A 83 3.71 -8.28 13.37
C GLN A 83 3.45 -8.15 14.87
N LYS A 84 4.50 -8.26 15.71
CA LYS A 84 4.40 -8.01 17.15
C LYS A 84 4.02 -6.57 17.47
N GLU A 85 4.62 -5.59 16.78
CA GLU A 85 4.26 -4.17 16.95
C GLU A 85 2.81 -3.91 16.58
N LYS A 86 2.30 -4.53 15.50
CA LYS A 86 0.88 -4.46 15.12
C LYS A 86 -0.04 -5.08 16.16
N GLU A 87 0.37 -6.19 16.79
CA GLU A 87 -0.38 -6.83 17.87
C GLU A 87 -0.38 -5.96 19.15
N ASN A 88 0.74 -5.30 19.44
CA ASN A 88 0.89 -4.40 20.59
C ASN A 88 0.17 -3.05 20.38
N VAL A 89 0.26 -2.48 19.19
CA VAL A 89 -0.49 -1.29 18.76
C VAL A 89 -1.86 -1.76 18.30
N SER A 90 -2.67 -2.18 19.26
CA SER A 90 -4.08 -2.43 19.00
C SER A 90 -4.71 -1.09 18.58
N ALA A 91 -4.78 -0.85 17.27
CA ALA A 91 -5.56 0.25 16.70
C ALA A 91 -7.01 0.21 17.24
N LEU A 92 -7.48 -0.99 17.60
CA LEU A 92 -8.70 -1.22 18.35
C LEU A 92 -8.72 -0.53 19.71
N SER A 93 -7.65 -0.55 20.51
CA SER A 93 -7.57 0.14 21.82
C SER A 93 -7.66 1.66 21.66
N MET A 94 -6.87 2.27 20.77
CA MET A 94 -6.95 3.73 20.54
C MET A 94 -8.31 4.15 19.95
N LEU A 95 -8.88 3.36 19.05
CA LEU A 95 -10.21 3.62 18.50
C LEU A 95 -11.32 3.43 19.54
N GLN A 96 -11.17 2.47 20.46
CA GLN A 96 -12.07 2.28 21.60
C GLN A 96 -12.02 3.49 22.53
N ASP A 97 -10.84 3.99 22.87
CA ASP A 97 -10.68 5.20 23.71
C ASP A 97 -11.34 6.43 23.07
N ILE A 98 -11.18 6.61 21.75
CA ILE A 98 -11.83 7.70 21.01
C ILE A 98 -13.35 7.52 21.02
N LYS A 99 -13.84 6.30 20.81
CA LYS A 99 -15.27 5.98 20.85
C LYS A 99 -15.87 6.29 22.23
N GLU A 100 -15.19 5.91 23.30
CA GLU A 100 -15.63 6.22 24.67
C GLU A 100 -15.69 7.72 24.94
N LYS A 101 -14.65 8.47 24.51
CA LYS A 101 -14.66 9.94 24.63
C LYS A 101 -15.83 10.57 23.89
N ILE A 102 -16.12 10.11 22.66
CA ILE A 102 -17.28 10.59 21.88
C ILE A 102 -18.59 10.27 22.61
N GLN A 103 -18.74 9.08 23.19
CA GLN A 103 -19.94 8.69 23.94
C GLN A 103 -20.13 9.56 25.20
N LYS A 104 -19.07 9.80 25.96
CA LYS A 104 -19.11 10.69 27.14
C LYS A 104 -19.52 12.12 26.76
N MET A 105 -18.98 12.66 25.66
CA MET A 105 -19.33 13.99 25.17
C MET A 105 -20.81 14.08 24.77
N LYS A 106 -21.34 13.06 24.09
CA LYS A 106 -22.77 12.99 23.72
C LYS A 106 -23.67 12.93 24.95
N ALA A 107 -23.34 12.11 25.95
CA ALA A 107 -24.11 12.00 27.17
C ALA A 107 -24.13 13.33 27.95
N TYR A 108 -22.97 13.97 28.12
CA TYR A 108 -22.88 15.28 28.77
C TYR A 108 -23.74 16.33 28.06
N GLN A 109 -23.72 16.34 26.73
CA GLN A 109 -24.54 17.25 25.94
C GLN A 109 -26.03 16.98 26.14
N GLU A 110 -26.47 15.72 26.14
CA GLU A 110 -27.88 15.37 26.40
C GLU A 110 -28.33 15.87 27.78
N THR A 111 -27.53 15.66 28.82
CA THR A 111 -27.81 16.19 30.17
C THR A 111 -27.88 17.72 30.18
N LEU A 112 -26.94 18.40 29.51
CA LEU A 112 -26.96 19.86 29.41
C LEU A 112 -28.24 20.36 28.71
N MET A 113 -28.68 19.66 27.67
CA MET A 113 -29.92 19.98 26.95
C MET A 113 -31.15 19.82 27.82
N GLU A 114 -31.18 18.80 28.68
CA GLU A 114 -32.24 18.55 29.65
C GLU A 114 -32.30 19.66 30.70
N CYS A 115 -31.18 19.98 31.35
CA CYS A 115 -31.11 21.04 32.36
C CYS A 115 -31.51 22.42 31.80
N LEU A 116 -31.09 22.75 30.58
CA LEU A 116 -31.50 23.99 29.93
C LEU A 116 -33.00 24.00 29.60
N GLY A 117 -33.58 22.84 29.26
CA GLY A 117 -35.03 22.69 29.09
C GLY A 117 -35.79 23.07 30.36
N ASP A 118 -35.35 22.50 31.49
CA ASP A 118 -35.99 22.70 32.80
C ASP A 118 -35.91 24.16 33.28
N ILE A 119 -34.77 24.82 33.08
CA ILE A 119 -34.57 26.22 33.47
C ILE A 119 -35.51 27.14 32.68
N LEU A 120 -35.67 26.89 31.38
CA LEU A 120 -36.52 27.74 30.53
C LEU A 120 -38.01 27.57 30.87
N GLU A 121 -38.44 26.36 31.21
CA GLU A 121 -39.81 26.10 31.65
C GLU A 121 -40.16 26.83 32.95
N LYS A 122 -39.21 26.92 33.88
CA LYS A 122 -39.42 27.58 35.18
C LYS A 122 -39.36 29.11 35.11
N HIS A 123 -38.58 29.68 34.20
CA HIS A 123 -38.27 31.12 34.21
C HIS A 123 -38.83 31.92 33.04
N ILE A 124 -39.42 31.29 32.02
CA ILE A 124 -40.01 32.00 30.87
C ILE A 124 -41.49 31.65 30.77
N PRO A 125 -42.41 32.58 31.10
CA PRO A 125 -43.84 32.34 30.91
C PRO A 125 -44.13 32.12 29.43
N LEU A 126 -44.81 31.01 29.12
CA LEU A 126 -45.20 30.68 27.75
C LEU A 126 -46.14 31.77 27.19
N PRO A 127 -46.00 32.15 25.91
CA PRO A 127 -47.03 32.89 25.21
C PRO A 127 -48.31 32.07 25.24
N GLN A 128 -49.45 32.67 25.54
CA GLN A 128 -50.78 32.02 25.45
C GLN A 128 -51.20 31.63 24.03
N VAL A 129 -50.27 31.52 23.08
CA VAL A 129 -50.52 31.05 21.72
C VAL A 129 -49.62 29.83 21.48
N GLU A 130 -50.19 28.67 21.79
CA GLU A 130 -49.77 27.29 21.49
C GLU A 130 -48.41 26.79 22.06
N PRO A 131 -48.39 25.68 22.82
CA PRO A 131 -47.24 25.22 23.62
C PRO A 131 -46.13 24.47 22.85
N GLU A 132 -46.36 24.06 21.62
CA GLU A 132 -45.44 23.20 20.83
C GLU A 132 -44.30 23.90 20.05
N PRO A 133 -44.42 25.15 19.55
CA PRO A 133 -43.45 25.67 18.59
C PRO A 133 -42.13 26.18 19.19
N SER A 134 -42.08 26.53 20.47
CA SER A 134 -40.92 27.24 21.07
C SER A 134 -39.80 26.28 21.50
N ARG A 135 -40.15 25.18 22.19
CA ARG A 135 -39.20 24.11 22.60
C ARG A 135 -38.51 23.46 21.41
N ARG A 136 -39.26 23.20 20.33
CA ARG A 136 -38.73 22.57 19.10
C ARG A 136 -37.71 23.47 18.39
N LYS A 137 -37.86 24.80 18.46
CA LYS A 137 -37.02 25.76 17.74
C LYS A 137 -35.65 26.01 18.36
N LYS A 138 -35.53 26.02 19.69
CA LYS A 138 -34.21 26.10 20.34
C LYS A 138 -33.43 24.79 20.18
N LYS A 139 -34.12 23.64 20.24
CA LYS A 139 -33.54 22.35 19.82
C LYS A 139 -33.01 22.41 18.39
N ALA A 140 -33.71 23.06 17.46
CA ALA A 140 -33.23 23.24 16.09
C ALA A 140 -31.94 24.09 16.01
N LEU A 141 -31.85 25.21 16.75
CA LEU A 141 -30.63 26.04 16.83
C LEU A 141 -29.42 25.26 17.37
N MET A 142 -29.64 24.48 18.43
CA MET A 142 -28.60 23.66 19.07
C MET A 142 -28.17 22.49 18.19
N ASN A 143 -29.13 21.78 17.59
CA ASN A 143 -28.84 20.69 16.66
C ASN A 143 -28.09 21.18 15.42
N LYS A 144 -28.46 22.35 14.87
CA LYS A 144 -27.79 22.95 13.71
C LYS A 144 -26.33 23.31 14.02
N ALA A 145 -26.08 23.89 15.19
CA ALA A 145 -24.72 24.22 15.64
C ALA A 145 -23.81 23.00 15.81
N LEU A 146 -24.38 21.84 16.13
CA LEU A 146 -23.63 20.60 16.39
C LEU A 146 -23.48 19.71 15.15
N GLN A 147 -24.53 19.59 14.34
CA GLN A 147 -24.51 18.78 13.11
C GLN A 147 -23.80 19.48 11.97
N SER A 148 -23.76 20.81 11.99
CA SER A 148 -23.15 21.63 10.94
C SER A 148 -22.38 22.80 11.57
N PRO A 149 -21.25 22.51 12.25
CA PRO A 149 -20.43 23.57 12.87
C PRO A 149 -19.90 24.59 11.85
N HIS A 150 -19.82 24.20 10.57
CA HIS A 150 -19.43 25.07 9.47
C HIS A 150 -20.57 25.98 8.96
N ASP A 151 -21.83 25.66 9.25
CA ASP A 151 -23.01 26.51 8.94
C ASP A 151 -24.08 26.40 10.05
N PRO A 152 -23.84 27.06 11.20
CA PRO A 152 -24.68 26.92 12.39
C PRO A 152 -25.92 27.83 12.36
N TYR A 153 -26.28 28.43 11.22
CA TYR A 153 -27.35 29.41 11.12
C TYR A 153 -28.72 28.76 10.87
N VAL A 154 -29.73 29.27 11.56
CA VAL A 154 -31.15 28.92 11.36
C VAL A 154 -31.92 30.15 10.93
N ILE A 155 -32.86 29.96 10.00
CA ILE A 155 -33.71 31.04 9.47
C ILE A 155 -34.85 31.30 10.46
N VAL A 156 -34.99 32.55 10.89
CA VAL A 156 -36.07 33.09 11.70
C VAL A 156 -37.26 33.36 10.77
N ASP A 157 -38.16 32.40 10.69
CA ASP A 157 -39.44 32.52 9.99
C ASP A 157 -40.56 33.03 10.93
N ASN A 158 -41.77 33.21 10.39
CA ASN A 158 -42.97 33.60 11.17
C ASN A 158 -43.34 32.59 12.27
N THR A 159 -42.70 31.43 12.28
CA THR A 159 -42.91 30.41 13.29
C THR A 159 -42.18 30.80 14.59
N PHE A 160 -41.07 31.55 14.54
CA PHE A 160 -40.36 32.01 15.74
C PHE A 160 -41.15 33.07 16.50
N TRP A 161 -41.26 32.91 17.82
CA TRP A 161 -41.92 33.91 18.65
C TRP A 161 -41.00 35.16 18.77
N PRO A 162 -41.41 36.35 18.28
CA PRO A 162 -40.50 37.50 18.22
C PRO A 162 -39.90 37.91 19.56
N PRO A 163 -40.64 37.92 20.69
CA PRO A 163 -40.06 38.21 22.00
C PRO A 163 -39.04 37.14 22.45
N TYR A 164 -39.22 35.89 22.05
CA TYR A 164 -38.27 34.81 22.35
C TYR A 164 -36.95 34.99 21.61
N VAL A 165 -37.01 35.38 20.33
CA VAL A 165 -35.81 35.68 19.53
C VAL A 165 -35.08 36.88 20.11
N GLU A 166 -35.81 37.95 20.45
CA GLU A 166 -35.22 39.14 21.07
C GLU A 166 -34.60 38.84 22.43
N MET A 167 -35.23 37.99 23.25
CA MET A 167 -34.65 37.52 24.50
C MET A 167 -33.31 36.80 24.25
N LEU A 168 -33.26 35.82 23.33
CA LEU A 168 -32.04 35.09 23.02
C LEU A 168 -30.91 36.02 22.54
N LEU A 169 -31.24 37.05 21.76
CA LEU A 169 -30.28 38.04 21.27
C LEU A 169 -29.82 38.99 22.39
N ARG A 170 -30.73 39.50 23.22
CA ARG A 170 -30.42 40.42 24.32
C ARG A 170 -29.54 39.80 25.39
N TYR A 171 -29.78 38.52 25.72
CA TYR A 171 -28.96 37.78 26.68
C TYR A 171 -27.69 37.18 26.07
N GLY A 172 -27.37 37.47 24.80
CA GLY A 172 -26.16 36.99 24.12
C GLY A 172 -26.12 35.47 23.86
N ILE A 173 -27.25 34.78 24.03
CA ILE A 173 -27.38 33.34 23.80
C ILE A 173 -27.35 33.03 22.30
N ALA A 174 -27.85 33.96 21.48
CA ALA A 174 -27.83 33.88 20.02
C ALA A 174 -27.22 35.15 19.40
N VAL A 175 -26.67 35.01 18.19
CA VAL A 175 -26.06 36.08 17.40
C VAL A 175 -26.68 36.10 16.01
N ARG A 176 -27.03 37.28 15.49
CA ARG A 176 -27.53 37.44 14.11
C ARG A 176 -26.40 37.29 13.08
N HIS A 177 -26.74 36.79 11.90
CA HIS A 177 -25.81 36.77 10.77
C HIS A 177 -25.51 38.19 10.30
N GLN A 178 -24.25 38.46 9.93
CA GLN A 178 -23.80 39.82 9.56
C GLN A 178 -24.51 40.35 8.30
N GLU A 179 -24.77 39.49 7.33
CA GLU A 179 -25.41 39.85 6.06
C GLU A 179 -26.93 39.57 6.01
N ASN A 180 -27.47 38.76 6.92
CA ASN A 180 -28.86 38.33 6.86
C ASN A 180 -29.53 38.39 8.24
N ASN A 181 -30.34 39.42 8.43
CA ASN A 181 -31.03 39.68 9.70
C ASN A 181 -32.06 38.62 10.09
N PHE A 182 -32.46 37.76 9.16
CA PHE A 182 -33.35 36.62 9.39
C PHE A 182 -32.58 35.34 9.70
N LYS A 183 -31.26 35.36 9.83
CA LYS A 183 -30.48 34.19 10.26
C LYS A 183 -29.90 34.43 11.65
N ILE A 184 -30.10 33.47 12.54
CA ILE A 184 -29.52 33.48 13.89
C ILE A 184 -28.75 32.18 14.13
N ARG A 185 -27.66 32.26 14.90
CA ARG A 185 -26.90 31.10 15.40
C ARG A 185 -26.71 31.23 16.90
N LEU A 186 -26.31 30.15 17.57
CA LEU A 186 -25.91 30.22 18.97
C LEU A 186 -24.61 31.02 19.12
N GLY A 187 -24.54 31.79 20.20
CA GLY A 187 -23.30 32.42 20.67
C GLY A 187 -22.26 31.36 21.04
N ALA A 188 -20.99 31.72 20.94
CA ALA A 188 -19.92 30.85 21.42
C ALA A 188 -19.89 30.92 22.96
N PHE A 189 -20.08 29.78 23.61
CA PHE A 189 -19.90 29.64 25.06
C PHE A 189 -18.43 29.26 25.29
N PHE A 190 -17.58 30.28 25.46
CA PHE A 190 -16.19 30.11 25.86
C PHE A 190 -16.07 30.08 27.38
#